data_AF-A0A0S8L1D4-F1
#
_entry.id   AF-A0A0S8L1D4-F1
#
_cell.length_a   1.000
_cell.length_b   1.000
_cell.length_c   1.000
_cell.angle_alpha   90.00
_cell.angle_beta   90.00
_cell.angle_gamma   90.00
#
_symmetry.space_group_name_H-M   'P 1'
#
loop_
_entity.id
_entity.type
_entity.pdbx_description
1 polymer ?
#
loop_
_entity_poly.entity_id
_entity_poly.type
_entity_poly.pdbx_seq_one_letter_code
_entity_poly.pdbx_strand_id
1 'polypeptide(L)'
;MNEQVLIRVMVQLLVPFIFLFGVYVIMHGELGPGGGFQGGVILAAGYILYALVHGTDAGKRAFPTRLSDALNSVGVLIYGGVGMATVLLGGA
;
A
#
# COMPACT_ATOMS: atom_id res chain seq x y z
N MET A 1 24.73 9.50 -21.56
CA MET A 1 23.38 9.19 -21.05
C MET A 1 23.50 9.02 -19.54
N ASN A 2 22.76 9.79 -18.74
CA ASN A 2 22.75 9.59 -17.28
C ASN A 2 22.07 8.26 -16.98
N GLU A 3 22.79 7.30 -16.38
CA GLU A 3 22.28 5.97 -16.01
C GLU A 3 20.99 6.05 -15.17
N GLN A 4 20.83 7.13 -14.40
CA GLN A 4 19.65 7.40 -13.60
C GLN A 4 18.36 7.63 -14.41
N VAL A 5 18.45 8.05 -15.68
CA VAL A 5 17.27 8.31 -16.53
C VAL A 5 16.56 7.01 -16.86
N LEU A 6 17.30 5.96 -17.22
CA LEU A 6 16.73 4.64 -17.51
C LEU A 6 16.01 4.08 -16.28
N ILE A 7 16.65 4.14 -15.11
CA ILE A 7 16.07 3.67 -13.85
C ILE A 7 14.79 4.43 -13.53
N ARG A 8 14.80 5.76 -13.68
CA ARG A 8 13.63 6.61 -13.41
C ARG A 8 12.44 6.26 -14.31
N VAL A 9 12.67 6.10 -15.61
CA VAL A 9 11.64 5.70 -16.56
C VAL A 9 11.08 4.31 -16.20
N MET A 10 11.96 3.35 -15.92
CA MET A 10 11.53 2.00 -15.58
C MET A 10 10.71 1.94 -14.30
N VAL A 11 11.14 2.66 -13.26
CA VAL A 11 10.41 2.71 -11.98
C VAL A 11 9.06 3.39 -12.16
N GLN A 12 9.00 4.48 -12.92
CA GLN A 12 7.74 5.17 -13.19
C GLN A 12 6.75 4.30 -13.98
N LEU A 13 7.25 3.42 -14.84
CA LEU A 13 6.43 2.41 -15.52
C LEU A 13 5.99 1.28 -14.58
N LEU A 14 6.88 0.77 -13.72
CA LEU A 14 6.62 -0.41 -12.87
C LEU A 14 5.74 -0.12 -11.66
N VAL A 15 5.86 1.05 -11.03
CA VAL A 15 5.13 1.39 -9.79
C VAL A 15 3.62 1.18 -9.92
N PRO A 16 2.93 1.64 -10.99
CA PRO A 16 1.51 1.35 -11.18
C PRO A 16 1.17 -0.15 -11.19
N PHE A 17 2.00 -0.98 -11.81
CA PHE A 17 1.80 -2.43 -11.84
C PHE A 17 2.07 -3.09 -10.49
N ILE A 18 3.07 -2.62 -9.74
CA ILE A 18 3.33 -3.06 -8.36
C ILE A 18 2.11 -2.75 -7.49
N PHE A 19 1.54 -1.56 -7.62
CA PHE A 19 0.34 -1.15 -6.87
C PHE A 19 -0.87 -2.00 -7.25
N LEU A 20 -1.10 -2.19 -8.55
CA LEU A 20 -2.18 -3.04 -9.05
C LEU A 20 -2.05 -4.48 -8.51
N PHE A 21 -0.83 -5.03 -8.50
CA PHE A 21 -0.56 -6.36 -7.97
C PHE A 21 -0.76 -6.43 -6.46
N GLY A 22 -0.32 -5.41 -5.70
CA GLY A 22 -0.57 -5.32 -4.26
C GLY A 22 -2.06 -5.32 -3.94
N VAL A 23 -2.86 -4.54 -4.67
CA VAL A 23 -4.33 -4.53 -4.53
C VAL A 23 -4.92 -5.90 -4.89
N TYR A 24 -4.46 -6.54 -5.96
CA TYR A 24 -4.88 -7.89 -6.34
C TYR A 24 -4.65 -8.90 -5.20
N VAL A 25 -3.46 -8.89 -4.58
CA VAL A 25 -3.10 -9.79 -3.47
C VAL A 25 -3.94 -9.53 -2.22
N ILE A 26 -4.33 -8.26 -1.96
CA ILE A 26 -5.26 -7.93 -0.87
C ILE A 26 -6.64 -8.53 -1.15
N MET A 27 -7.17 -8.32 -2.37
CA MET A 27 -8.54 -8.70 -2.72
C MET A 27 -8.73 -10.21 -2.90
N HIS A 28 -7.70 -10.94 -3.33
CA HIS A 28 -7.79 -12.39 -3.60
C HIS A 28 -7.10 -13.25 -2.53
N GLY A 29 -6.80 -12.67 -1.36
CA GLY A 29 -6.14 -13.38 -0.26
C GLY A 29 -6.95 -14.52 0.34
N GLU A 30 -8.25 -14.61 0.06
CA GLU A 30 -9.11 -15.71 0.51
C GLU A 30 -9.00 -16.96 -0.39
N LEU A 31 -8.73 -16.77 -1.69
CA LEU A 31 -8.68 -17.84 -2.70
C LEU A 31 -7.25 -18.28 -3.03
N GLY A 32 -6.26 -17.41 -2.83
CA GLY A 32 -4.86 -17.66 -3.15
C GLY A 32 -3.92 -17.35 -1.98
N PRO A 33 -2.63 -17.70 -2.09
CA PRO A 33 -1.63 -17.28 -1.12
C PRO A 33 -1.55 -15.75 -1.13
N GLY A 34 -1.79 -15.11 0.01
CA GLY A 34 -1.97 -13.66 0.03
C GLY A 34 -2.55 -13.11 1.31
N GLY A 35 -3.21 -11.95 1.17
CA GLY A 35 -3.95 -11.27 2.23
C GLY A 35 -3.52 -9.83 2.43
N GLY A 36 -4.18 -9.18 3.40
CA GLY A 36 -3.99 -7.75 3.67
C GLY A 36 -2.54 -7.39 4.03
N PHE A 37 -1.86 -8.20 4.83
CA PHE A 37 -0.47 -7.92 5.25
C PHE A 37 0.50 -7.99 4.07
N GLN A 38 0.51 -9.11 3.34
CA GLN A 38 1.45 -9.33 2.22
C GLN A 38 1.21 -8.32 1.09
N GLY A 39 -0.05 -8.06 0.74
CA GLY A 39 -0.39 -7.03 -0.23
C GLY A 39 -0.01 -5.62 0.23
N GLY A 40 -0.19 -5.29 1.52
CA GLY A 40 0.29 -4.04 2.11
C GLY A 40 1.80 -3.87 2.00
N VAL A 41 2.58 -4.93 2.24
CA VAL A 41 4.05 -4.92 2.05
C VAL A 41 4.43 -4.65 0.60
N ILE A 42 3.71 -5.22 -0.38
CA ILE A 42 3.94 -4.96 -1.81
C ILE A 42 3.69 -3.48 -2.14
N LEU A 43 2.58 -2.90 -1.65
CA LEU A 43 2.29 -1.47 -1.84
C LEU A 43 3.38 -0.59 -1.22
N ALA A 44 3.81 -0.90 0.00
CA ALA A 44 4.90 -0.20 0.68
C ALA A 44 6.21 -0.30 -0.09
N ALA A 45 6.55 -1.47 -0.65
CA ALA A 45 7.74 -1.66 -1.46
C ALA A 45 7.69 -0.81 -2.75
N GLY A 46 6.54 -0.73 -3.42
CA GLY A 46 6.34 0.15 -4.57
C GLY A 46 6.55 1.63 -4.24
N TYR A 47 6.03 2.08 -3.09
CA TYR A 47 6.25 3.43 -2.59
C TYR A 47 7.73 3.69 -2.24
N ILE A 48 8.39 2.77 -1.54
CA ILE A 48 9.81 2.88 -1.19
C ILE A 48 10.66 2.95 -2.46
N LEU A 49 10.39 2.10 -3.45
CA LEU A 49 11.07 2.13 -4.75
C LEU A 49 10.91 3.49 -5.45
N TYR A 50 9.69 4.04 -5.47
CA TYR A 50 9.44 5.37 -6.01
C TYR A 50 10.28 6.44 -5.29
N ALA A 51 10.27 6.44 -3.96
CA ALA A 51 10.99 7.42 -3.13
C ALA A 51 12.52 7.29 -3.26
N LEU A 52 13.07 6.09 -3.40
CA LEU A 52 14.50 5.86 -3.63
C LEU A 52 14.98 6.48 -4.95
N VAL A 53 14.13 6.46 -5.97
CA VAL A 53 14.49 6.88 -7.34
C VAL A 53 14.19 8.36 -7.59
N HIS A 54 13.11 8.87 -6.98
CA HIS A 54 12.65 10.25 -7.16
C HIS A 54 13.09 11.19 -6.03
N GLY A 55 13.63 10.64 -4.94
CA GLY A 55 14.00 11.38 -3.74
C GLY A 55 12.88 11.37 -2.69
N THR A 56 13.29 11.52 -1.43
CA THR A 56 12.40 11.47 -0.27
C THR A 56 11.36 12.60 -0.27
N ASP A 57 11.69 13.77 -0.83
CA ASP A 57 10.74 14.88 -0.97
C ASP A 57 9.63 14.57 -1.97
N ALA A 58 9.96 13.92 -3.09
CA ALA A 58 8.96 13.44 -4.05
C ALA A 58 8.08 12.35 -3.42
N GLY A 59 8.68 11.43 -2.66
CA GLY A 59 7.95 10.44 -1.86
C GLY A 59 6.97 11.08 -0.89
N LYS A 60 7.41 12.03 -0.06
CA LYS A 60 6.56 12.76 0.89
C LYS A 60 5.44 13.56 0.23
N ARG A 61 5.63 14.05 -0.99
CA ARG A 61 4.57 14.71 -1.77
C ARG A 61 3.55 13.71 -2.30
N ALA A 62 4.00 12.56 -2.77
CA ALA A 62 3.14 11.49 -3.26
C ALA A 62 2.33 10.82 -2.13
N PHE A 63 2.95 10.67 -0.95
CA PHE A 63 2.31 10.10 0.23
C PHE A 63 2.64 10.93 1.48
N PRO A 64 1.87 12.01 1.73
CA PRO A 64 2.09 12.88 2.88
C PRO A 64 1.84 12.17 4.21
N THR A 65 2.54 12.57 5.27
CA THR A 65 2.37 12.00 6.62
C THR A 65 0.91 12.03 7.08
N ARG A 66 0.18 13.12 6.81
CA ARG A 66 -1.25 13.22 7.15
C ARG A 66 -2.11 12.15 6.47
N LEU A 67 -1.80 11.78 5.24
CA LEU A 67 -2.49 10.72 4.52
C LEU A 67 -2.16 9.35 5.14
N SER A 68 -0.88 9.13 5.46
CA SER A 68 -0.44 7.92 6.16
C SER A 68 -1.15 7.75 7.51
N ASP A 69 -1.21 8.80 8.31
CA ASP A 69 -1.86 8.80 9.63
C ASP A 69 -3.37 8.56 9.50
N ALA A 70 -4.01 9.20 8.53
CA ALA A 70 -5.43 8.99 8.24
C ALA A 70 -5.70 7.54 7.82
N LEU A 71 -4.91 6.98 6.89
CA LEU A 71 -5.07 5.59 6.43
C LEU A 71 -4.85 4.58 7.55
N ASN A 72 -3.83 4.78 8.40
CA ASN A 72 -3.62 3.94 9.58
C ASN A 72 -4.81 3.99 10.54
N SER A 73 -5.26 5.21 10.87
CA SER A 73 -6.39 5.40 11.79
C SER A 73 -7.67 4.77 11.24
N VAL A 74 -7.97 4.99 9.96
CA VAL A 74 -9.13 4.41 9.28
C VAL A 74 -9.04 2.88 9.24
N GLY A 75 -7.86 2.31 8.95
CA GLY A 75 -7.66 0.87 8.94
C GLY A 75 -7.94 0.22 10.31
N VAL A 76 -7.41 0.82 11.38
CA VAL A 76 -7.67 0.36 12.76
C VAL A 76 -9.14 0.48 13.12
N LEU A 77 -9.78 1.60 12.76
CA LEU A 77 -11.20 1.84 13.04
C LEU A 77 -12.11 0.85 12.27
N ILE A 78 -11.79 0.53 11.02
CA ILE A 78 -12.53 -0.48 10.25
C ILE A 78 -12.36 -1.85 10.90
N TYR A 79 -11.13 -2.27 11.18
CA TYR A 79 -10.88 -3.60 11.76
C TYR A 79 -11.55 -3.77 13.14
N GLY A 80 -11.33 -2.81 14.05
CA GLY A 80 -11.94 -2.83 15.38
C GLY A 80 -13.45 -2.61 15.34
N GLY A 81 -13.94 -1.73 14.45
CA GLY A 81 -15.36 -1.42 14.29
C GLY A 81 -16.16 -2.60 13.77
N VAL A 82 -15.63 -3.35 12.79
CA VAL A 82 -16.26 -4.58 12.30
C VAL A 82 -16.32 -5.62 13.43
N GLY A 83 -15.23 -5.83 14.17
CA GLY A 83 -15.24 -6.75 15.32
C GLY A 83 -16.26 -6.36 16.40
N MET A 84 -16.32 -5.08 16.75
CA MET A 84 -17.30 -4.57 17.73
C MET A 84 -18.74 -4.72 17.22
N ALA A 85 -19.00 -4.45 15.95
CA ALA A 85 -20.31 -4.66 15.34
C ALA A 85 -20.73 -6.14 15.40
N THR A 86 -19.81 -7.07 15.13
CA THR A 86 -20.07 -8.51 15.26
C THR A 86 -20.51 -8.88 16.68
N VAL A 87 -19.80 -8.41 17.71
CA VAL A 87 -20.16 -8.67 19.11
C VAL A 87 -21.52 -8.07 19.47
N LEU A 88 -21.80 -6.83 19.06
CA LEU A 88 -23.08 -6.15 19.35
C LEU A 88 -24.28 -6.84 18.68
N LEU A 89 -24.06 -7.51 17.54
CA LEU A 89 -25.08 -8.28 16.83
C LEU A 89 -25.21 -9.73 17.33
N GLY A 90 -24.54 -10.08 18.44
CA GLY A 90 -24.61 -11.41 19.06
C GLY A 90 -23.69 -12.46 18.43
N GLY A 91 -22.74 -12.03 17.58
CA GLY A 91 -21.64 -12.88 17.12
C GLY A 91 -20.56 -13.08 18.19
N ALA A 92 -19.59 -13.93 17.87
CA ALA A 92 -18.41 -14.19 18.70
C ALA A 92 -17.19 -13.40 18.17
#